data_AF-A0A7W9EP42-F1
#
_entry.id   AF-A0A7W9EP42-F1
#
_cell.length_a   1.000
_cell.length_b   1.000
_cell.length_c   1.000
_cell.angle_alpha   90.00
_cell.angle_beta   90.00
_cell.angle_gamma   90.00
#
_symmetry.space_group_name_H-M   'P 1'
#
loop_
_entity.id
_entity.type
_entity.pdbx_description
1 polymer ?
#
loop_
_entity_poly.entity_id
_entity_poly.type
_entity_poly.pdbx_seq_one_letter_code
_entity_poly.pdbx_strand_id
1 'polypeptide(L)'
;MAKSSSPAADLDKVIVRLPDGMRDQLKSEAKENNRSLNAEIVARLERYSDEIDIRKKQRATIDQLWAHLGHIEQNKNFYRDLLVLERRNSAHISIILDMLVDLIYKEEDKIPDNLIHLAAKITVLMHRADGTETPLPDITLADIRAMDEWDLLPAELYVPD
;
A
#
# COMPACT_ATOMS: atom_id res chain seq x y z
N MET A 1 63.92 -24.43 -38.38
CA MET A 1 63.46 -24.53 -36.97
C MET A 1 61.95 -24.32 -36.96
N ALA A 2 61.19 -25.35 -36.63
CA ALA A 2 59.72 -25.29 -36.62
C ALA A 2 59.24 -24.53 -35.38
N LYS A 3 58.49 -23.45 -35.57
CA LYS A 3 57.89 -22.65 -34.51
C LYS A 3 56.77 -23.48 -33.88
N SER A 4 56.96 -23.99 -32.67
CA SER A 4 55.93 -24.71 -31.92
C SER A 4 54.76 -23.77 -31.63
N SER A 5 53.63 -23.97 -32.30
CA SER A 5 52.39 -23.22 -32.05
C SER A 5 51.77 -23.70 -30.74
N SER A 6 52.05 -22.99 -29.65
CA SER A 6 51.37 -23.22 -28.37
C SER A 6 49.98 -22.57 -28.41
N PRO A 7 48.94 -23.13 -27.79
CA PRO A 7 47.59 -22.55 -27.74
C PRO A 7 47.54 -21.11 -27.20
N ALA A 8 48.52 -20.73 -26.37
CA ALA A 8 48.67 -19.38 -25.85
C ALA A 8 49.18 -18.35 -26.89
N ALA A 9 49.63 -18.79 -28.07
CA ALA A 9 50.10 -17.91 -29.13
C ALA A 9 48.95 -17.17 -29.83
N ASP A 10 47.75 -17.76 -29.83
CA ASP A 10 46.56 -17.25 -30.52
C ASP A 10 45.65 -16.41 -29.60
N LEU A 11 45.99 -16.25 -28.32
CA LEU A 11 45.24 -15.43 -27.37
C LEU A 11 45.62 -13.94 -27.47
N ASP A 12 44.64 -13.07 -27.24
CA ASP A 12 44.84 -11.62 -27.16
C ASP A 12 45.79 -11.23 -26.02
N LYS A 13 46.67 -10.27 -26.30
CA LYS A 13 47.73 -9.84 -25.36
C LYS A 13 47.56 -8.38 -25.01
N VAL A 14 47.49 -8.12 -23.71
CA VAL A 14 47.45 -6.75 -23.15
C VAL A 14 48.70 -6.53 -22.29
N ILE A 15 49.41 -5.43 -22.54
CA ILE A 15 50.57 -5.03 -21.73
C ILE A 15 50.08 -4.10 -20.61
N VAL A 16 50.20 -4.54 -19.37
CA VAL A 16 49.82 -3.77 -18.18
C VAL A 16 51.08 -3.26 -17.48
N ARG A 17 51.15 -1.95 -17.23
CA ARG A 17 52.20 -1.34 -16.41
C ARG A 17 51.74 -1.33 -14.96
N LEU A 18 52.42 -2.10 -14.11
CA LEU A 18 52.10 -2.22 -12.70
C LEU A 18 53.01 -1.27 -11.88
N PRO A 19 52.50 -0.67 -10.79
CA PRO A 19 53.32 0.01 -9.80
C PRO A 19 54.35 -0.92 -9.17
N ASP A 20 55.40 -0.34 -8.59
CA ASP A 20 56.45 -1.09 -7.91
C ASP A 20 55.88 -2.01 -6.81
N GLY A 21 56.41 -3.23 -6.73
CA GLY A 21 55.99 -4.25 -5.77
C GLY A 21 54.68 -4.99 -6.11
N MET A 22 53.78 -4.40 -6.90
CA MET A 22 52.47 -5.02 -7.20
C MET A 22 52.59 -6.33 -7.98
N ARG A 23 53.59 -6.44 -8.87
CA ARG A 23 53.84 -7.68 -9.64
C ARG A 23 54.26 -8.83 -8.73
N ASP A 24 55.09 -8.56 -7.73
CA ASP A 24 55.58 -9.58 -6.81
C ASP A 24 54.47 -10.03 -5.86
N GLN A 25 53.63 -9.10 -5.41
CA GLN A 25 52.42 -9.40 -4.65
C GLN A 25 51.48 -10.33 -5.45
N LEU A 26 51.14 -9.97 -6.69
CA LEU A 26 50.31 -10.81 -7.56
C LEU A 26 50.92 -12.20 -7.80
N LYS A 27 52.25 -12.28 -7.89
CA LYS A 27 52.95 -13.56 -8.07
C LYS A 27 52.89 -14.43 -6.81
N SER A 28 52.95 -13.84 -5.62
CA SER A 28 52.75 -14.55 -4.35
C SER A 28 51.33 -15.10 -4.27
N GLU A 29 50.33 -14.25 -4.52
CA GLU A 29 48.91 -14.61 -4.47
C GLU A 29 48.57 -15.69 -5.52
N ALA A 30 49.12 -15.59 -6.73
CA ALA A 30 48.97 -16.63 -7.75
C ALA A 30 49.55 -17.98 -7.30
N LYS A 31 50.71 -17.97 -6.63
CA LYS A 31 51.33 -19.19 -6.09
C LYS A 31 50.49 -19.80 -4.96
N GLU A 32 49.95 -18.99 -4.06
CA GLU A 32 49.03 -19.43 -3.00
C GLU A 32 47.76 -20.06 -3.58
N ASN A 33 47.23 -19.49 -4.67
CA ASN A 33 46.06 -19.99 -5.38
C ASN A 33 46.35 -21.15 -6.35
N ASN A 34 47.58 -21.66 -6.43
CA ASN A 34 48.02 -22.67 -7.40
C ASN A 34 47.71 -22.31 -8.86
N ARG A 35 47.84 -21.03 -9.20
CA ARG A 35 47.61 -20.47 -10.54
C ARG A 35 48.88 -19.89 -11.13
N SER A 36 48.94 -19.83 -12.47
CA SER A 36 49.92 -18.96 -13.12
C SER A 36 49.55 -17.50 -12.86
N LEU A 37 50.53 -16.60 -12.95
CA LEU A 37 50.28 -15.15 -12.82
C LEU A 37 49.19 -14.69 -13.80
N ASN A 38 49.20 -15.18 -15.04
CA ASN A 38 48.18 -14.85 -16.03
C ASN A 38 46.79 -15.37 -15.61
N ALA A 39 46.71 -16.61 -15.15
CA ALA A 39 45.46 -17.19 -14.69
C ALA A 39 44.89 -16.46 -13.46
N GLU A 40 45.73 -15.96 -12.57
CA GLU A 40 45.30 -15.14 -11.43
C GLU A 40 44.78 -13.76 -11.87
N ILE A 41 45.45 -13.10 -12.82
CA ILE A 41 44.98 -11.82 -13.38
C ILE A 41 43.62 -12.01 -14.05
N VAL A 42 43.46 -13.04 -14.88
CA VAL A 42 42.19 -13.36 -15.55
C VAL A 42 41.10 -13.63 -14.52
N ALA A 43 41.35 -14.49 -13.52
CA ALA A 43 40.37 -14.82 -12.50
C ALA A 43 39.89 -13.59 -11.70
N ARG A 44 40.77 -12.60 -11.46
CA ARG A 44 40.38 -11.34 -10.81
C ARG A 44 39.52 -10.47 -11.69
N LEU A 45 39.84 -10.39 -12.98
CA LEU A 45 39.06 -9.62 -13.94
C LEU A 45 37.66 -10.22 -14.11
N GLU A 46 37.56 -11.55 -14.22
CA GLU A 46 36.28 -12.27 -14.28
C GLU A 46 35.44 -12.00 -13.02
N ARG A 47 36.03 -12.18 -11.83
CA ARG A 47 35.34 -11.91 -10.56
C ARG A 47 34.84 -10.47 -10.46
N TYR A 48 35.65 -9.51 -10.89
CA TYR A 48 35.26 -8.10 -10.90
C TYR A 48 34.11 -7.83 -11.87
N SER A 49 34.13 -8.45 -13.05
CA SER A 49 33.05 -8.36 -14.04
C SER A 49 31.75 -8.94 -13.48
N ASP A 50 31.80 -10.13 -12.89
CA ASP A 50 30.64 -10.78 -12.27
C ASP A 50 30.04 -9.92 -11.16
N GLU A 51 30.90 -9.31 -10.33
CA GLU A 51 30.46 -8.42 -9.26
C GLU A 51 29.77 -7.16 -9.81
N ILE A 52 30.31 -6.56 -10.88
CA ILE A 52 29.66 -5.43 -11.57
C ILE A 52 28.28 -5.84 -12.08
N ASP A 53 28.16 -7.01 -12.71
CA ASP A 53 26.89 -7.44 -13.29
C ASP A 53 25.84 -7.76 -12.23
N ILE A 54 26.25 -8.36 -11.10
CA ILE A 54 25.40 -8.53 -9.92
C ILE A 54 24.92 -7.16 -9.42
N ARG A 55 25.82 -6.19 -9.26
CA ARG A 55 25.48 -4.83 -8.79
C ARG A 55 24.52 -4.12 -9.75
N LYS A 56 24.70 -4.26 -11.07
CA LYS A 56 23.79 -3.72 -12.08
C LYS A 56 22.41 -4.34 -11.98
N LYS A 57 22.32 -5.66 -11.85
CA LYS A 57 21.04 -6.38 -11.67
C LYS A 57 20.33 -5.92 -10.39
N GLN A 58 21.07 -5.84 -9.28
CA GLN A 58 20.54 -5.34 -8.01
C GLN A 58 20.01 -3.90 -8.13
N ARG A 59 20.75 -3.01 -8.81
CA ARG A 59 20.29 -1.64 -9.07
C ARG A 59 18.99 -1.63 -9.87
N ALA A 60 18.90 -2.40 -10.95
CA ALA A 60 17.69 -2.49 -11.76
C ALA A 60 16.48 -3.00 -10.95
N THR A 61 16.69 -3.99 -10.07
CA THR A 61 15.64 -4.46 -9.16
C THR A 61 15.21 -3.36 -8.18
N ILE A 62 16.14 -2.62 -7.60
CA ILE A 62 15.83 -1.50 -6.70
C ILE A 62 15.00 -0.43 -7.43
N ASP A 63 15.37 -0.08 -8.66
CA ASP A 63 14.64 0.91 -9.46
C ASP A 63 13.21 0.44 -9.78
N GLN A 64 13.02 -0.85 -10.08
CA GLN A 64 11.70 -1.45 -10.28
C GLN A 64 10.85 -1.42 -8.99
N LEU A 65 11.45 -1.72 -7.84
CA LEU A 65 10.75 -1.68 -6.55
C LEU A 65 10.31 -0.26 -6.20
N TRP A 66 11.15 0.74 -6.46
CA TRP A 66 10.78 2.14 -6.25
C TRP A 66 9.61 2.58 -7.13
N ALA A 67 9.63 2.19 -8.41
CA ALA A 67 8.50 2.46 -9.31
C ALA A 67 7.21 1.81 -8.79
N HIS A 68 7.27 0.55 -8.35
CA HIS A 68 6.11 -0.15 -7.80
C HIS A 68 5.59 0.52 -6.52
N LEU A 69 6.47 0.94 -5.62
CA LEU A 69 6.10 1.66 -4.41
C LEU A 69 5.41 3.00 -4.73
N GLY A 70 5.87 3.70 -5.76
CA GLY A 70 5.22 4.92 -6.25
C GLY A 70 3.78 4.68 -6.70
N HIS A 71 3.53 3.60 -7.43
CA HIS A 71 2.17 3.21 -7.83
C HIS A 71 1.27 2.85 -6.65
N ILE A 72 1.80 2.14 -5.65
CA ILE A 72 1.04 1.79 -4.44
C ILE A 72 0.61 3.06 -3.69
N GLU A 73 1.52 4.02 -3.52
CA GLU A 73 1.19 5.25 -2.80
C GLU A 73 0.16 6.10 -3.56
N GLN A 74 0.23 6.14 -4.90
CA GLN A 74 -0.79 6.77 -5.73
C GLN A 74 -2.16 6.11 -5.55
N ASN A 75 -2.23 4.77 -5.59
CA ASN A 75 -3.47 4.03 -5.39
C ASN A 75 -4.07 4.30 -4.00
N LYS A 76 -3.23 4.30 -2.97
CA LYS A 76 -3.65 4.61 -1.59
C LYS A 76 -4.24 6.00 -1.47
N ASN A 77 -3.65 7.00 -2.11
CA ASN A 77 -4.19 8.36 -2.14
C ASN A 77 -5.55 8.41 -2.86
N PHE A 78 -5.68 7.71 -3.99
CA PHE A 78 -6.96 7.58 -4.70
C PHE A 78 -8.06 6.99 -3.80
N TYR A 79 -7.78 5.89 -3.09
CA TYR A 79 -8.77 5.30 -2.16
C TYR A 79 -9.10 6.22 -0.99
N ARG A 80 -8.14 6.99 -0.49
CA ARG A 80 -8.37 7.97 0.56
C ARG A 80 -9.35 9.05 0.09
N ASP A 81 -9.16 9.59 -1.11
CA ASP A 81 -10.03 10.61 -1.68
C ASP A 81 -11.44 10.07 -1.92
N LEU A 82 -11.55 8.83 -2.40
CA LEU A 82 -12.84 8.15 -2.59
C LEU A 82 -13.61 8.00 -1.26
N LEU A 83 -12.92 7.59 -0.18
CA LEU A 83 -13.53 7.49 1.16
C LEU A 83 -13.96 8.84 1.74
N VAL A 84 -13.24 9.93 1.42
CA VAL A 84 -13.67 11.27 1.81
C VAL A 84 -14.93 11.66 1.05
N LEU A 85 -15.01 11.36 -0.25
CA LEU A 85 -16.20 11.64 -1.05
C LEU A 85 -17.40 10.82 -0.59
N GLU A 86 -17.22 9.54 -0.30
CA GLU A 86 -18.28 8.65 0.17
C GLU A 86 -18.83 9.14 1.52
N ARG A 87 -17.97 9.49 2.48
CA ARG A 87 -18.38 10.13 3.74
C ARG A 87 -19.16 11.44 3.54
N ARG A 88 -18.74 12.29 2.60
CA ARG A 88 -19.46 13.53 2.27
C ARG A 88 -20.83 13.25 1.67
N ASN A 89 -20.92 12.28 0.77
CA ASN A 89 -22.19 11.87 0.17
C ASN A 89 -23.14 11.30 1.23
N SER A 90 -22.65 10.42 2.09
CA SER A 90 -23.43 9.83 3.20
C SER A 90 -23.92 10.92 4.17
N ALA A 91 -23.08 11.90 4.50
CA ALA A 91 -23.50 13.06 5.30
C ALA A 91 -24.58 13.90 4.61
N HIS A 92 -24.45 14.19 3.32
CA HIS A 92 -25.49 14.92 2.57
C HIS A 92 -26.81 14.14 2.52
N ILE A 93 -26.75 12.83 2.30
CA ILE A 93 -27.94 11.97 2.30
C ILE A 93 -28.61 12.01 3.68
N SER A 94 -27.85 11.91 4.76
CA SER A 94 -28.38 12.01 6.12
C SER A 94 -29.12 13.33 6.34
N ILE A 95 -28.51 14.47 5.96
CA ILE A 95 -29.13 15.79 6.11
C ILE A 95 -30.43 15.88 5.30
N ILE A 96 -30.44 15.39 4.06
CA ILE A 96 -31.65 15.40 3.23
C ILE A 96 -32.74 14.53 3.85
N LEU A 97 -32.39 13.36 4.38
CA LEU A 97 -33.34 12.47 5.03
C LEU A 97 -33.89 13.09 6.32
N ASP A 98 -33.06 13.71 7.16
CA ASP A 98 -33.50 14.48 8.34
C ASP A 98 -34.51 15.56 7.93
N MET A 99 -34.19 16.37 6.91
CA MET A 99 -35.09 17.41 6.43
C MET A 99 -36.43 16.86 5.92
N LEU A 100 -36.42 15.71 5.25
CA LEU A 100 -37.64 15.07 4.75
C LEU A 100 -38.48 14.48 5.88
N VAL A 101 -37.84 13.85 6.86
CA VAL A 101 -38.48 13.33 8.07
C VAL A 101 -39.14 14.47 8.84
N ASP A 102 -38.42 15.57 9.08
CA ASP A 102 -38.95 16.78 9.72
C ASP A 102 -40.16 17.35 8.98
N LEU A 103 -40.11 17.37 7.64
CA LEU A 103 -41.21 17.85 6.82
C LEU A 103 -42.44 16.94 6.92
N ILE A 104 -42.23 15.63 6.96
CA ILE A 104 -43.31 14.64 7.14
C ILE A 104 -43.99 14.83 8.50
N TYR A 105 -43.22 15.02 9.57
CA TYR A 105 -43.79 15.26 10.90
C TYR A 105 -44.50 16.61 11.00
N LYS A 106 -44.03 17.66 10.30
CA LYS A 106 -44.68 18.99 10.34
C LYS A 106 -46.02 19.06 9.61
N GLU A 107 -46.27 18.17 8.64
CA GLU A 107 -47.51 18.11 7.86
C GLU A 107 -48.35 16.86 8.22
N GLU A 108 -48.22 16.36 9.45
CA GLU A 108 -48.82 15.09 9.93
C GLU A 108 -50.31 14.96 9.60
N ASP A 109 -51.08 16.05 9.72
CA ASP A 109 -52.52 16.10 9.45
C ASP A 109 -52.90 15.83 7.98
N LYS A 110 -51.94 15.91 7.04
CA LYS A 110 -52.16 15.78 5.60
C LYS A 110 -51.46 14.57 4.99
N ILE A 111 -50.70 13.81 5.77
CA ILE A 111 -49.83 12.74 5.26
C ILE A 111 -50.35 11.36 5.67
N PRO A 112 -50.43 10.40 4.73
CA PRO A 112 -50.80 9.01 5.03
C PRO A 112 -49.93 8.32 6.09
N ASP A 113 -50.55 7.55 7.00
CA ASP A 113 -49.90 6.85 8.14
C ASP A 113 -48.68 5.99 7.75
N ASN A 114 -48.67 5.39 6.56
CA ASN A 114 -47.57 4.57 6.08
C ASN A 114 -46.29 5.36 5.83
N LEU A 115 -46.40 6.66 5.51
CA LEU A 115 -45.25 7.56 5.32
C LEU A 115 -44.69 8.03 6.67
N ILE A 116 -45.54 8.23 7.68
CA ILE A 116 -45.11 8.52 9.06
C ILE A 116 -44.33 7.33 9.63
N HIS A 117 -44.82 6.11 9.41
CA HIS A 117 -44.12 4.90 9.84
C HIS A 117 -42.78 4.69 9.11
N LEU A 118 -42.70 5.04 7.82
CA LEU A 118 -41.45 5.00 7.07
C LEU A 118 -40.44 6.04 7.59
N ALA A 119 -40.88 7.26 7.88
CA ALA A 119 -40.04 8.32 8.46
C ALA A 119 -39.42 7.86 9.78
N ALA A 120 -40.23 7.29 10.69
CA ALA A 120 -39.73 6.79 11.97
C ALA A 120 -38.69 5.66 11.80
N LYS A 121 -38.88 4.75 10.84
CA LYS A 121 -37.88 3.72 10.50
C LYS A 121 -36.57 4.32 9.97
N ILE A 122 -36.65 5.35 9.13
CA ILE A 122 -35.49 6.05 8.59
C ILE A 122 -34.74 6.79 9.72
N THR A 123 -35.44 7.46 10.64
CA THR A 123 -34.86 8.13 11.81
C THR A 123 -34.04 7.15 12.66
N VAL A 124 -34.61 5.98 12.98
CA VAL A 124 -33.92 4.92 13.73
C VAL A 124 -32.67 4.43 12.99
N LEU A 125 -32.74 4.27 11.66
CA LEU A 125 -31.60 3.85 10.86
C LEU A 125 -30.50 4.91 10.78
N MET A 126 -30.86 6.19 10.76
CA MET A 126 -29.90 7.31 10.74
C MET A 126 -29.16 7.47 12.08
N HIS A 127 -29.83 7.23 13.21
CA HIS A 127 -29.23 7.30 14.54
C HIS A 127 -28.30 6.11 14.85
N ARG A 128 -28.34 5.02 14.05
CA ARG A 128 -27.49 3.82 14.19
C ARG A 128 -26.28 3.77 13.26
N ALA A 129 -26.05 4.83 12.49
CA ALA A 129 -24.99 4.90 11.48
C ALA A 129 -23.57 5.11 12.06
N ASP A 130 -23.42 5.06 13.39
CA ASP A 130 -22.17 5.11 14.15
C ASP A 130 -21.45 3.74 14.27
N GLY A 131 -22.04 2.67 13.72
CA GLY A 131 -21.33 1.42 13.42
C GLY A 131 -21.54 0.27 14.40
N THR A 132 -22.54 0.32 15.28
CA THR A 132 -22.89 -0.82 16.14
C THR A 132 -23.91 -1.75 15.46
N GLU A 133 -23.46 -2.95 15.03
CA GLU A 133 -24.29 -4.03 14.48
C GLU A 133 -25.21 -4.64 15.57
N THR A 134 -26.32 -3.98 15.88
CA THR A 134 -27.40 -4.58 16.71
C THR A 134 -28.68 -4.71 15.88
N PRO A 135 -29.39 -5.86 15.94
CA PRO A 135 -30.60 -6.08 15.14
C PRO A 135 -31.69 -5.04 15.46
N LEU A 136 -32.49 -4.68 14.45
CA LEU A 136 -33.64 -3.79 14.60
C LEU A 136 -34.68 -4.46 15.52
N PRO A 137 -35.08 -3.83 16.64
CA PRO A 137 -36.27 -4.27 17.35
C PRO A 137 -37.50 -4.03 16.46
N ASP A 138 -38.49 -4.91 16.57
CA ASP A 138 -39.82 -4.67 16.01
C ASP A 138 -40.46 -3.51 16.80
N ILE A 139 -40.38 -2.29 16.27
CA ILE A 139 -40.96 -1.10 16.89
C ILE A 139 -42.31 -0.79 16.20
N THR A 140 -43.38 -0.74 16.96
CA THR A 140 -44.73 -0.40 16.48
C THR A 140 -45.01 1.10 16.57
N LEU A 141 -46.04 1.60 15.86
CA LEU A 141 -46.48 3.00 15.93
C LEU A 141 -46.87 3.45 17.34
N ALA A 142 -47.31 2.52 18.20
CA ALA A 142 -47.61 2.81 19.59
C ALA A 142 -46.34 3.00 20.43
N ASP A 143 -45.28 2.25 20.13
CA ASP A 143 -44.00 2.35 20.83
C ASP A 143 -43.31 3.69 20.50
N ILE A 144 -43.36 4.11 19.23
CA ILE A 144 -42.77 5.39 18.76
C ILE A 144 -43.49 6.59 19.38
N ARG A 145 -44.81 6.50 19.58
CA ARG A 145 -45.62 7.54 20.24
C ARG A 145 -45.42 7.60 21.76
N ALA A 146 -44.81 6.57 22.35
CA ALA A 146 -44.56 6.45 23.78
C ALA A 146 -43.08 6.70 24.16
N MET A 147 -42.20 6.85 23.18
CA MET A 147 -40.80 7.22 23.37
C MET A 147 -40.67 8.74 23.46
N ASP A 148 -40.08 9.25 24.54
CA ASP A 148 -39.70 10.66 24.60
C ASP A 148 -38.48 10.89 23.68
N GLU A 149 -38.25 12.13 23.19
CA GLU A 149 -37.12 12.46 22.29
C GLU A 149 -35.75 11.98 22.82
N TRP A 150 -35.65 11.72 24.12
CA TRP A 150 -34.45 11.30 24.84
C TRP A 150 -34.22 9.78 24.88
N ASP A 151 -35.23 8.96 24.58
CA ASP A 151 -35.14 7.48 24.57
C ASP A 151 -34.46 6.92 23.30
N LEU A 152 -34.11 7.79 22.35
CA LEU A 152 -33.44 7.45 21.09
C LEU A 152 -31.90 7.52 21.16
N LEU A 153 -31.34 7.93 22.29
CA LEU A 153 -29.89 8.02 22.47
C LEU A 153 -29.33 6.76 23.13
N PRO A 154 -28.19 6.21 22.65
CA PRO A 154 -27.54 5.10 23.34
C PRO A 154 -27.08 5.54 24.73
N ALA A 155 -27.28 4.66 25.72
CA ALA A 155 -27.02 4.91 27.14
C ALA A 155 -25.57 5.34 27.45
N GLU A 156 -24.63 5.13 26.52
CA GLU A 156 -23.23 5.55 26.66
C GLU A 156 -23.00 7.07 26.56
N LEU A 157 -24.01 7.85 26.16
CA LEU A 157 -23.97 9.33 26.12
C LEU A 157 -24.63 9.99 27.35
N TYR A 158 -25.13 9.21 28.32
CA TYR A 158 -25.69 9.74 29.58
C TYR A 158 -24.56 10.01 30.59
N VAL A 159 -24.21 11.29 30.77
CA VAL A 159 -23.40 11.75 31.91
C VAL A 159 -24.34 12.49 32.87
N PRO A 160 -24.69 11.92 34.03
CA PRO A 160 -25.49 12.64 35.00
C PRO A 160 -24.62 13.68 35.71
N ASP A 161 -25.22 14.85 35.98
CA ASP A 161 -24.70 15.88 36.89
C ASP A 161 -24.54 15.36 38.33
#